data_AF-K9PNY9-F1
#
_entry.id   AF-K9PNY9-F1
#
_cell.length_a   1.000
_cell.length_b   1.000
_cell.length_c   1.000
_cell.angle_alpha   90.00
_cell.angle_beta   90.00
_cell.angle_gamma   90.00
#
_symmetry.space_group_name_H-M   'P 1'
#
loop_
_entity.id
_entity.type
_entity.pdbx_description
1 polymer ?
#
loop_
_entity_poly.entity_id
_entity_poly.type
_entity_poly.pdbx_seq_one_letter_code
_entity_poly.pdbx_strand_id
1 'polypeptide(L)'
;MFTRDELVSKSVDELQQLGKNLGIEPIGNPAYESTWIAALLSAEVRGMEDCENGRGLKRFPSATVVLDIEKALDVIGQPTPAQRVLIRAALQGIWMKRIDYRSVQQRLFEMWQARVCLLEALKALK
;
A
#
# COMPACT_ATOMS: atom_id res chain seq x y z
N MET A 1 1.16 17.66 -10.69
CA MET A 1 -0.16 17.05 -10.91
C MET A 1 -1.01 17.94 -11.80
N PHE A 2 -1.10 19.24 -11.51
CA PHE A 2 -1.75 20.21 -12.39
C PHE A 2 -0.83 21.40 -12.64
N THR A 3 -0.92 22.00 -13.82
CA THR A 3 -0.31 23.31 -14.07
C THR A 3 -1.26 24.40 -13.58
N ARG A 4 -0.71 25.59 -13.28
CA ARG A 4 -1.54 26.75 -12.94
C ARG A 4 -2.50 27.10 -14.07
N ASP A 5 -2.04 27.04 -15.33
CA ASP A 5 -2.84 27.42 -16.49
C ASP A 5 -4.06 26.50 -16.68
N GLU A 6 -3.89 25.18 -16.49
CA GLU A 6 -4.99 24.21 -16.52
C GLU A 6 -6.05 24.46 -15.45
N LEU A 7 -5.66 24.98 -14.29
CA LEU A 7 -6.58 25.28 -13.19
C LEU A 7 -7.26 26.63 -13.38
N VAL A 8 -6.56 27.63 -13.92
CA VAL A 8 -7.12 28.95 -14.23
C VAL A 8 -8.15 28.87 -15.36
N SER A 9 -8.04 27.89 -16.27
CA SER A 9 -9.03 27.68 -17.32
C SER A 9 -10.34 27.02 -16.85
N LYS A 10 -10.45 26.64 -15.57
CA LYS A 10 -11.63 25.98 -15.00
C LYS A 10 -12.53 26.97 -14.27
N SER A 11 -13.83 26.73 -14.32
CA SER A 11 -14.80 27.43 -13.49
C SER A 11 -14.70 27.05 -12.01
N VAL A 12 -15.22 27.89 -11.12
CA VAL A 12 -15.35 27.60 -9.68
C VAL A 12 -15.99 26.24 -9.42
N ASP A 13 -17.08 25.91 -10.10
CA ASP A 13 -17.81 24.65 -9.87
C ASP A 13 -16.97 23.42 -10.26
N GLU A 14 -16.20 23.51 -11.35
CA GLU A 14 -15.26 22.46 -11.76
C GLU A 14 -14.11 22.31 -10.75
N LEU A 15 -13.60 23.42 -10.22
CA LEU A 15 -12.57 23.41 -9.17
C LEU A 15 -13.08 22.81 -7.85
N GLN A 16 -14.30 23.14 -7.45
CA GLN A 16 -14.96 22.55 -6.28
C GLN A 16 -15.16 21.04 -6.44
N GLN A 17 -15.66 20.62 -7.60
CA GLN A 17 -15.88 19.20 -7.88
C GLN A 17 -14.56 18.44 -7.92
N LEU A 18 -13.51 19.03 -8.50
CA LEU A 18 -12.17 18.44 -8.50
C LEU A 18 -11.61 18.32 -7.09
N GLY A 19 -11.71 19.37 -6.27
CA GLY A 19 -11.30 19.34 -4.86
C GLY A 19 -12.02 18.25 -4.09
N LYS A 20 -13.35 18.15 -4.23
CA LYS A 20 -14.17 17.10 -3.60
C LYS A 20 -13.73 15.69 -4.01
N ASN A 21 -13.48 15.46 -5.30
CA ASN A 21 -13.04 14.15 -5.81
C ASN A 21 -11.67 13.73 -5.24
N LEU A 22 -10.80 14.70 -4.97
CA LEU A 22 -9.45 14.48 -4.44
C LEU A 22 -9.37 14.58 -2.91
N GLY A 23 -10.47 14.90 -2.23
CA GLY A 23 -10.48 15.14 -0.78
C GLY A 23 -9.71 16.38 -0.34
N ILE A 24 -9.60 17.39 -1.21
CA ILE A 24 -8.90 18.66 -0.95
C ILE A 24 -9.91 19.74 -0.58
N GLU A 25 -9.64 20.45 0.51
CA GLU A 25 -10.41 21.61 0.95
C GLU A 25 -9.78 22.93 0.47
N PRO A 26 -10.57 23.99 0.24
CA PRO A 26 -10.05 25.27 -0.23
C PRO A 26 -9.30 25.99 0.89
N ILE A 27 -8.27 26.77 0.52
CA ILE A 27 -7.55 27.61 1.47
C ILE A 27 -8.22 28.98 1.52
N GLY A 28 -9.27 29.10 2.35
CA GLY A 28 -10.06 30.32 2.52
C GLY A 28 -11.50 30.16 2.05
N ASN A 29 -12.08 31.21 1.46
CA ASN A 29 -13.48 31.19 1.04
C ASN A 29 -13.67 30.31 -0.23
N PRO A 30 -14.52 29.26 -0.19
CA PRO A 30 -14.78 28.35 -1.30
C PRO A 30 -15.44 28.98 -2.53
N ALA A 31 -15.97 30.20 -2.41
CA ALA A 31 -16.61 30.89 -3.54
C ALA A 31 -15.61 31.47 -4.55
N TYR A 32 -14.31 31.53 -4.21
CA TYR A 32 -13.29 32.11 -5.09
C TYR A 32 -12.44 31.04 -5.77
N GLU A 33 -12.20 31.17 -7.07
CA GLU A 33 -11.34 30.25 -7.84
C GLU A 33 -9.93 30.18 -7.26
N SER A 34 -9.39 31.33 -6.84
CA SER A 34 -8.02 31.45 -6.33
C SER A 34 -7.75 30.59 -5.09
N THR A 35 -8.74 30.36 -4.22
CA THR A 35 -8.59 29.56 -3.00
C THR A 35 -8.53 28.06 -3.31
N TRP A 36 -9.25 27.62 -4.33
CA TRP A 36 -9.18 26.25 -4.85
C TRP A 36 -7.89 26.01 -5.65
N ILE A 37 -7.51 26.94 -6.53
CA ILE A 37 -6.26 26.85 -7.29
C ILE A 37 -5.07 26.76 -6.33
N ALA A 38 -5.04 27.61 -5.30
CA ALA A 38 -3.99 27.57 -4.28
C ALA A 38 -3.98 26.24 -3.51
N ALA A 39 -5.14 25.73 -3.11
CA ALA A 39 -5.25 24.44 -2.42
C ALA A 39 -4.70 23.29 -3.26
N LEU A 40 -5.16 23.17 -4.51
CA LEU A 40 -4.79 22.11 -5.44
C LEU A 40 -3.29 22.12 -5.78
N LEU A 41 -2.72 23.30 -6.04
CA LEU A 41 -1.27 23.44 -6.27
C LEU A 41 -0.46 23.18 -4.99
N SER A 42 -0.97 23.57 -3.83
CA SER A 42 -0.25 23.34 -2.57
C SER A 42 -0.23 21.87 -2.17
N ALA A 43 -1.30 21.12 -2.46
CA ALA A 43 -1.43 19.71 -2.07
C ALA A 43 -0.35 18.84 -2.73
N GLU A 44 -0.09 19.05 -4.03
CA GLU A 44 0.97 18.33 -4.75
C GLU A 44 2.36 18.63 -4.20
N VAL A 45 2.66 19.91 -3.92
CA VAL A 45 3.97 20.32 -3.39
C VAL A 45 4.16 19.77 -1.98
N ARG A 46 3.15 19.95 -1.11
CA ARG A 46 3.21 19.47 0.28
C ARG A 46 3.35 17.95 0.36
N GLY A 47 2.64 17.20 -0.47
CA GLY A 47 2.76 15.74 -0.48
C GLY A 47 4.18 15.27 -0.83
N MET A 48 4.84 15.96 -1.76
CA MET A 48 6.23 15.67 -2.11
C MET A 48 7.20 16.14 -1.02
N GLU A 49 6.99 17.31 -0.44
CA GLU A 49 7.78 17.80 0.70
C GLU A 49 7.62 16.90 1.92
N ASP A 50 6.44 16.35 2.18
CA ASP A 50 6.21 15.39 3.26
C ASP A 50 7.08 14.15 3.06
N CYS A 51 7.12 13.60 1.84
CA CYS A 51 7.98 12.47 1.49
C CYS A 51 9.47 12.76 1.76
N GLU A 52 9.98 13.92 1.32
CA GLU A 52 11.39 14.32 1.47
C GLU A 52 11.74 14.64 2.94
N ASN A 53 10.80 15.22 3.68
CA ASN A 53 10.96 15.51 5.11
C ASN A 53 10.69 14.30 6.02
N GLY A 54 10.43 13.12 5.45
CA GLY A 54 10.17 11.90 6.20
C GLY A 54 8.85 11.88 6.99
N ARG A 55 7.87 12.69 6.59
CA ARG A 55 6.49 12.67 7.10
C ARG A 55 5.64 11.74 6.23
N GLY A 56 4.79 10.92 6.85
CA GLY A 56 3.93 9.98 6.12
C GLY A 56 4.72 8.85 5.43
N LEU A 57 4.33 8.51 4.20
CA LEU A 57 5.01 7.48 3.41
C LEU A 57 6.37 8.01 2.93
N LYS A 58 7.43 7.24 3.19
CA LYS A 58 8.77 7.57 2.72
C LYS A 58 8.94 7.13 1.28
N ARG A 59 9.47 8.03 0.44
CA ARG A 59 9.79 7.75 -0.97
C ARG A 59 10.77 6.57 -1.11
N PHE A 60 11.76 6.51 -0.22
CA PHE A 60 12.70 5.41 -0.12
C PHE A 60 12.69 4.88 1.32
N PRO A 61 12.16 3.67 1.56
CA PRO A 61 12.24 3.05 2.86
C PRO A 61 13.69 2.72 3.20
N SER A 62 14.02 2.70 4.49
CA SER A 62 15.37 2.35 4.95
C SER A 62 15.75 0.95 4.45
N ALA A 63 17.02 0.78 4.07
CA ALA A 63 17.60 -0.54 3.75
C ALA A 63 17.37 -1.56 4.89
N THR A 64 17.24 -1.10 6.13
CA THR A 64 16.89 -1.93 7.28
C THR A 64 15.56 -2.67 7.10
N VAL A 65 14.55 -2.04 6.48
CA VAL A 65 13.24 -2.67 6.25
C VAL A 65 13.36 -3.87 5.32
N VAL A 66 14.14 -3.72 4.25
CA VAL A 66 14.44 -4.81 3.30
C VAL A 66 15.16 -5.95 4.02
N LEU A 67 16.20 -5.64 4.80
CA LEU A 67 16.96 -6.63 5.57
C LEU A 67 16.09 -7.38 6.58
N ASP A 68 15.16 -6.71 7.26
CA ASP A 68 14.31 -7.36 8.25
C ASP A 68 13.25 -8.26 7.60
N ILE A 69 12.73 -7.90 6.42
CA ILE A 69 11.87 -8.78 5.63
C ILE A 69 12.65 -10.02 5.16
N GLU A 70 13.89 -9.85 4.68
CA GLU A 70 14.75 -10.97 4.28
C GLU A 70 15.02 -11.92 5.45
N LYS A 71 15.38 -11.40 6.63
CA LYS A 71 15.53 -12.20 7.85
C LYS A 71 14.24 -12.95 8.21
N ALA A 72 13.09 -12.29 8.13
CA ALA A 72 11.81 -12.94 8.41
C ALA A 72 11.53 -14.10 7.43
N LEU A 73 11.84 -13.90 6.14
CA LEU A 73 11.73 -14.95 5.12
C LEU A 73 12.70 -16.11 5.38
N ASP A 74 13.90 -15.85 5.86
CA ASP A 74 14.86 -16.91 6.22
C ASP A 74 14.38 -17.73 7.42
N VAL A 75 13.83 -17.07 8.46
CA VAL A 75 13.26 -17.74 9.64
C VAL A 75 12.04 -18.61 9.27
N ILE A 76 11.16 -18.12 8.38
CA ILE A 76 10.00 -18.89 7.90
C ILE A 76 10.44 -20.08 7.04
N GLY A 77 11.53 -19.92 6.29
CA GLY A 77 12.07 -20.96 5.42
C GLY A 77 11.17 -21.29 4.22
N GLN A 78 11.53 -22.35 3.50
CA GLN A 78 10.81 -22.81 2.32
C GLN A 78 10.02 -24.09 2.60
N PRO A 79 8.80 -24.26 2.07
CA PRO A 79 8.05 -25.48 2.26
C PRO A 79 8.76 -26.64 1.56
N THR A 80 8.92 -27.75 2.27
CA THR A 80 9.39 -29.03 1.70
C THR A 80 8.42 -29.55 0.63
N PRO A 81 8.82 -30.51 -0.23
CA PRO A 81 7.91 -31.13 -1.19
C PRO A 81 6.61 -31.66 -0.56
N ALA A 82 6.69 -32.31 0.61
CA ALA A 82 5.53 -32.82 1.33
C ALA A 82 4.61 -31.69 1.85
N GLN A 83 5.20 -30.64 2.43
CA GLN A 83 4.43 -29.46 2.86
C GLN A 83 3.74 -28.76 1.68
N ARG A 84 4.38 -28.71 0.50
CA ARG A 84 3.74 -28.15 -0.70
C ARG A 84 2.49 -28.93 -1.13
N VAL A 85 2.46 -30.25 -0.95
CA VAL A 85 1.25 -31.04 -1.20
C VAL A 85 0.13 -30.62 -0.25
N LEU A 86 0.43 -30.48 1.04
CA LEU A 86 -0.54 -30.05 2.04
C LEU A 86 -1.06 -28.62 1.81
N ILE A 87 -0.18 -27.70 1.37
CA ILE A 87 -0.54 -26.33 1.00
C ILE A 87 -1.46 -26.33 -0.23
N ARG A 88 -1.13 -27.09 -1.28
CA ARG A 88 -1.97 -27.21 -2.49
C ARG A 88 -3.32 -27.82 -2.19
N ALA A 89 -3.36 -28.82 -1.31
CA ALA A 89 -4.60 -29.42 -0.83
C ALA A 89 -5.46 -28.36 -0.10
N ALA A 90 -4.86 -27.56 0.81
CA ALA A 90 -5.55 -26.49 1.51
C ALA A 90 -6.14 -25.43 0.55
N LEU A 91 -5.40 -25.04 -0.50
CA LEU A 91 -5.89 -24.14 -1.55
C LEU A 91 -7.14 -24.67 -2.29
N GLN A 92 -7.28 -25.99 -2.36
CA GLN A 92 -8.43 -26.67 -2.97
C GLN A 92 -9.54 -26.98 -1.96
N GLY A 93 -9.42 -26.52 -0.70
CA GLY A 93 -10.35 -26.84 0.37
C GLY A 93 -10.23 -28.29 0.89
N ILE A 94 -9.15 -28.99 0.54
CA ILE A 94 -8.89 -30.38 0.95
C ILE A 94 -8.09 -30.36 2.26
N TRP A 95 -8.76 -30.77 3.34
CA TRP A 95 -8.21 -30.77 4.68
C TRP A 95 -7.98 -32.19 5.22
N MET A 96 -6.95 -32.35 6.04
CA MET A 96 -6.72 -33.55 6.81
C MET A 96 -7.95 -33.88 7.67
N LYS A 97 -8.34 -35.16 7.68
CA LYS A 97 -9.51 -35.63 8.44
C LYS A 97 -9.25 -35.71 9.95
N ARG A 98 -8.00 -36.01 10.35
CA ARG A 98 -7.60 -36.07 11.76
C ARG A 98 -7.49 -34.65 12.30
N ILE A 99 -8.18 -34.34 13.40
CA ILE A 99 -8.38 -32.96 13.87
C ILE A 99 -7.07 -32.27 14.27
N ASP A 100 -6.16 -33.00 14.91
CA ASP A 100 -4.83 -32.52 15.27
C ASP A 100 -3.99 -32.20 14.02
N TYR A 101 -3.99 -33.07 13.01
CA TYR A 101 -3.31 -32.82 11.74
C TYR A 101 -3.96 -31.72 10.89
N ARG A 102 -5.27 -31.53 11.01
CA ARG A 102 -5.96 -30.41 10.35
C ARG A 102 -5.45 -29.08 10.90
N SER A 103 -5.30 -28.96 12.22
CA SER A 103 -4.77 -27.74 12.84
C SER A 103 -3.33 -27.44 12.38
N VAL A 104 -2.51 -28.48 12.23
CA VAL A 104 -1.14 -28.35 11.71
C VAL A 104 -1.14 -27.93 10.23
N GLN A 105 -2.00 -28.53 9.40
CA GLN A 105 -2.14 -28.14 7.99
C GLN A 105 -2.62 -26.69 7.85
N GLN A 106 -3.59 -26.28 8.67
CA GLN A 106 -4.10 -24.91 8.71
C GLN A 106 -2.98 -23.93 9.05
N ARG A 107 -2.22 -24.20 10.11
CA ARG A 107 -1.09 -23.35 10.51
C ARG A 107 0.00 -23.28 9.45
N LEU A 108 0.31 -24.40 8.79
CA LEU A 108 1.24 -24.45 7.67
C LEU A 108 0.77 -23.58 6.51
N PHE A 109 -0.52 -23.62 6.19
CA PHE A 109 -1.12 -22.83 5.13
C PHE A 109 -1.07 -21.32 5.43
N GLU A 110 -1.43 -20.92 6.65
CA GLU A 110 -1.31 -19.52 7.11
C GLU A 110 0.12 -19.00 7.04
N MET A 111 1.09 -19.83 7.46
CA MET A 111 2.50 -19.45 7.40
C MET A 111 2.99 -19.29 5.95
N TRP A 112 2.52 -20.15 5.04
CA TRP A 112 2.79 -19.99 3.62
C TRP A 112 2.18 -18.71 3.06
N GLN A 113 0.95 -18.34 3.44
CA GLN A 113 0.33 -17.07 3.03
C GLN A 113 1.14 -15.87 3.53
N ALA A 114 1.54 -15.87 4.80
CA ALA A 114 2.39 -14.82 5.36
C ALA A 114 3.72 -14.70 4.58
N ARG A 115 4.34 -15.84 4.23
CA ARG A 115 5.55 -15.86 3.40
C ARG A 115 5.32 -15.21 2.03
N VAL A 116 4.20 -15.52 1.37
CA VAL A 116 3.87 -14.93 0.06
C VAL A 116 3.74 -13.41 0.17
N CYS A 117 3.02 -12.90 1.18
CA CYS A 117 2.90 -11.46 1.41
C CYS A 117 4.25 -10.78 1.66
N LEU A 118 5.16 -11.42 2.39
CA LEU A 118 6.51 -10.90 2.61
C LEU A 118 7.35 -10.89 1.33
N LEU A 119 7.23 -11.90 0.47
CA LEU A 119 7.90 -11.92 -0.83
C LEU A 119 7.37 -10.82 -1.77
N GLU A 120 6.06 -10.59 -1.76
CA GLU A 120 5.42 -9.50 -2.52
C GLU A 120 5.87 -8.13 -2.01
N ALA A 121 5.90 -7.94 -0.68
CA ALA A 121 6.43 -6.72 -0.07
C ALA A 121 7.90 -6.51 -0.43
N LEU A 122 8.74 -7.54 -0.34
CA LEU A 122 10.15 -7.46 -0.71
C LEU A 122 10.35 -7.05 -2.17
N LYS A 123 9.53 -7.60 -3.08
CA LYS A 123 9.54 -7.24 -4.50
C LYS A 123 9.12 -5.80 -4.75
N ALA A 124 8.17 -5.26 -3.97
CA ALA A 124 7.72 -3.88 -4.09
C ALA A 124 8.71 -2.85 -3.51
N LEU A 125 9.60 -3.30 -2.61
CA LEU A 125 10.59 -2.46 -1.92
C LEU A 125 11.98 -2.47 -2.58
N LYS A 126 12.23 -3.40 -3.51
CA LYS A 126 13.46 -3.50 -4.31
C LYS A 126 13.28 -2.85 -5.67
#